data_AF-A0A3D1SNP6-F1
#
_entry.id   AF-A0A3D1SNP6-F1
#
_cell.length_a   1.000
_cell.length_b   1.000
_cell.length_c   1.000
_cell.angle_alpha   90.00
_cell.angle_beta   90.00
_cell.angle_gamma   90.00
#
_symmetry.space_group_name_H-M   'P 1'
#
loop_
_entity.id
_entity.type
_entity.pdbx_description
1 polymer ?
#
loop_
_entity_poly.entity_id
_entity_poly.type
_entity_poly.pdbx_seq_one_letter_code
_entity_poly.pdbx_strand_id
1 'polypeptide(L)'
;ERARQARAAKVQKAKKKGHAITDETIFVAGWVLLITTLPEEQWSSEEVLRLYRARWQIELVYKRMKQLLPLAHLRSAHVESVQATIRLMLIAWVLQEEEASQIRAQLSQVIQTSGTPAEAMEAAVISSWLLTGLCLETLRQQVQGGWTRARLRACLPKLRRYLVSRPRKRVHQESTIRAWLAPPSRKGRTHAHAC
;
A
#
# COMPACT_ATOMS: atom_id res chain seq x y z
N GLU A 1 9.36 -35.79 1.97
CA GLU A 1 10.19 -34.88 2.81
C GLU A 1 9.39 -33.76 3.50
N ARG A 2 8.64 -32.94 2.75
CA ARG A 2 7.81 -31.85 3.29
C ARG A 2 6.79 -32.27 4.37
N ALA A 3 6.15 -33.43 4.21
CA ALA A 3 5.22 -33.96 5.21
C ALA A 3 5.90 -34.25 6.57
N ARG A 4 7.14 -34.77 6.57
CA ARG A 4 7.89 -35.01 7.81
C ARG A 4 8.27 -33.69 8.49
N GLN A 5 8.70 -32.69 7.71
CA GLN A 5 9.01 -31.36 8.21
C GLN A 5 7.76 -30.68 8.81
N ALA A 6 6.60 -30.81 8.19
CA ALA A 6 5.34 -30.27 8.70
C ALA A 6 4.94 -30.91 10.05
N ARG A 7 5.05 -32.25 10.15
CA ARG A 7 4.83 -32.98 11.41
C ARG A 7 5.80 -32.54 12.51
N ALA A 8 7.09 -32.47 12.21
CA ALA A 8 8.12 -32.02 13.15
C ALA A 8 7.88 -30.57 13.63
N ALA A 9 7.55 -29.65 12.71
CA ALA A 9 7.24 -28.27 13.04
C ALA A 9 6.00 -28.16 13.95
N LYS A 10 4.99 -29.01 13.75
CA LYS A 10 3.79 -29.04 14.59
C LYS A 10 4.10 -29.50 16.02
N VAL A 11 4.92 -30.55 16.17
CA VAL A 11 5.39 -31.04 17.47
C VAL A 11 6.20 -29.98 18.20
N GLN A 12 7.12 -29.29 17.52
CA GLN A 12 7.92 -28.22 18.12
C GLN A 12 7.07 -27.03 18.56
N LYS A 13 6.06 -26.66 17.76
CA LYS A 13 5.12 -25.58 18.11
C LYS A 13 4.26 -25.93 19.33
N ALA A 14 3.85 -27.20 19.47
CA ALA A 14 3.10 -27.67 20.63
C ALA A 14 3.95 -27.65 21.90
N LYS A 15 5.21 -28.13 21.83
CA LYS A 15 6.19 -28.03 22.91
C LYS A 15 6.40 -26.58 23.38
N LYS A 16 6.62 -25.65 22.44
CA LYS A 16 6.81 -24.22 22.75
C LYS A 16 5.58 -23.58 23.41
N LYS A 17 4.38 -24.11 23.16
CA LYS A 17 3.11 -23.61 23.71
C LYS A 17 2.61 -24.40 24.93
N GLY A 18 3.39 -25.36 25.43
CA GLY A 18 3.05 -26.15 26.62
C GLY A 18 1.80 -27.02 26.47
N HIS A 19 1.42 -27.43 25.25
CA HIS A 19 0.26 -28.30 25.02
C HIS A 19 0.70 -29.68 24.54
N ALA A 20 0.05 -30.72 25.07
CA ALA A 20 0.13 -32.07 24.54
C ALA A 20 -0.63 -32.14 23.20
N ILE A 21 -0.09 -32.88 22.23
CA ILE A 21 -0.69 -33.05 20.91
C ILE A 21 -1.02 -34.53 20.73
N THR A 22 -2.16 -34.84 20.12
CA THR A 22 -2.55 -36.24 19.89
C THR A 22 -1.88 -36.82 18.65
N ASP A 23 -1.78 -38.15 18.60
CA ASP A 23 -1.14 -38.86 17.50
C ASP A 23 -1.91 -38.68 16.18
N GLU A 24 -3.24 -38.56 16.24
CA GLU A 24 -4.07 -38.27 15.07
C GLU A 24 -3.75 -36.89 14.50
N THR A 25 -3.51 -35.91 15.37
CA THR A 25 -3.13 -34.55 14.95
C THR A 25 -1.76 -34.55 14.27
N ILE A 26 -0.80 -35.34 14.77
CA ILE A 26 0.52 -35.51 14.14
C ILE A 26 0.37 -36.23 12.80
N PHE A 27 -0.47 -37.26 12.72
CA PHE A 27 -0.71 -38.01 11.50
C PHE A 27 -1.21 -37.08 10.38
N VAL A 28 -2.26 -36.30 10.68
CA VAL A 28 -2.90 -35.35 9.75
C VAL A 28 -1.99 -34.16 9.42
N ALA A 29 -1.08 -33.74 10.31
CA ALA A 29 -0.17 -32.61 10.06
C ALA A 29 0.75 -32.78 8.83
N GLY A 30 0.88 -33.98 8.28
CA GLY A 30 1.60 -34.24 7.03
C GLY A 30 0.78 -34.02 5.76
N TRP A 31 -0.52 -33.77 5.87
CA TRP A 31 -1.47 -33.74 4.76
C TRP A 31 -2.06 -32.33 4.59
N VAL A 32 -2.44 -32.01 3.35
CA VAL A 32 -3.30 -30.86 3.04
C VAL A 32 -4.66 -31.44 2.68
N LEU A 33 -5.64 -31.25 3.58
CA LEU A 33 -7.01 -31.66 3.34
C LEU A 33 -7.76 -30.50 2.68
N LEU A 34 -8.31 -30.73 1.49
CA LEU A 34 -9.17 -29.78 0.78
C LEU A 34 -10.57 -30.37 0.72
N ILE A 35 -11.55 -29.58 1.17
CA ILE A 35 -12.97 -29.91 1.05
C ILE A 35 -13.54 -28.92 0.04
N THR A 36 -14.19 -29.44 -0.99
CA THR A 36 -14.70 -28.64 -2.11
C THR A 36 -16.07 -29.14 -2.53
N THR A 37 -16.88 -28.24 -3.10
CA THR A 37 -18.15 -28.55 -3.74
C THR A 37 -18.01 -28.63 -5.27
N LEU A 38 -16.78 -28.61 -5.78
CA LEU A 38 -16.51 -28.76 -7.22
C LEU A 38 -16.77 -30.21 -7.66
N PRO A 39 -17.41 -30.41 -8.83
CA PRO A 39 -17.71 -31.75 -9.34
C PRO A 39 -16.43 -32.49 -9.74
N GLU A 40 -16.31 -33.75 -9.31
CA GLU A 40 -15.15 -34.60 -9.55
C GLU A 40 -14.96 -34.92 -11.04
N GLU A 41 -16.05 -34.92 -11.81
CA GLU A 41 -16.04 -35.20 -13.26
C GLU A 41 -15.36 -34.07 -14.07
N GLN A 42 -15.28 -32.85 -13.53
CA GLN A 42 -14.72 -31.68 -14.22
C GLN A 42 -13.40 -31.19 -13.63
N TRP A 43 -13.09 -31.58 -12.39
CA TRP A 43 -11.92 -31.08 -11.66
C TRP A 43 -11.11 -32.22 -11.08
N SER A 44 -9.91 -32.41 -11.63
CA SER A 44 -8.95 -33.31 -11.02
C SER A 44 -8.46 -32.79 -9.66
N SER A 45 -8.01 -33.70 -8.80
CA SER A 45 -7.41 -33.35 -7.50
C SER A 45 -6.23 -32.36 -7.64
N GLU A 46 -5.47 -32.43 -8.73
CA GLU A 46 -4.35 -31.52 -9.00
C GLU A 46 -4.84 -30.11 -9.34
N GLU A 47 -5.90 -29.98 -10.14
CA GLU A 47 -6.49 -28.69 -10.48
C GLU A 47 -7.12 -28.02 -9.26
N VAL A 48 -7.82 -28.77 -8.41
CA VAL A 48 -8.36 -28.27 -7.14
C VAL A 48 -7.22 -27.76 -6.25
N LEU A 49 -6.12 -28.51 -6.13
CA LEU A 49 -4.95 -28.07 -5.36
C LEU A 49 -4.30 -26.82 -5.96
N ARG A 50 -4.21 -26.72 -7.29
CA ARG A 50 -3.67 -25.56 -7.99
C ARG A 50 -4.54 -24.32 -7.76
N LEU A 51 -5.85 -24.46 -7.84
CA LEU A 51 -6.81 -23.40 -7.54
C LEU A 51 -6.69 -22.96 -6.08
N TYR A 52 -6.59 -23.91 -5.14
CA TYR A 52 -6.39 -23.58 -3.73
C TYR A 52 -5.07 -22.82 -3.47
N ARG A 53 -3.99 -23.16 -4.18
CA ARG A 53 -2.72 -22.39 -4.09
C ARG A 53 -2.88 -20.95 -4.58
N ALA A 54 -3.77 -20.69 -5.53
CA ALA A 54 -4.08 -19.34 -6.00
C ALA A 54 -4.73 -18.47 -4.90
N ARG A 55 -5.21 -19.05 -3.79
CA ARG A 55 -5.67 -18.30 -2.61
C ARG A 55 -4.64 -17.27 -2.13
N TRP A 56 -3.34 -17.53 -2.26
CA TRP A 56 -2.30 -16.57 -1.89
C TRP A 56 -2.40 -15.23 -2.64
N GLN A 57 -3.01 -15.21 -3.82
CA GLN A 57 -3.23 -13.97 -4.59
C GLN A 57 -4.04 -12.94 -3.79
N ILE A 58 -5.02 -13.37 -2.98
CA ILE A 58 -5.79 -12.43 -2.14
C ILE A 58 -4.92 -11.79 -1.06
N GLU A 59 -3.94 -12.51 -0.51
CA GLU A 59 -3.00 -11.96 0.47
C GLU A 59 -2.08 -10.91 -0.18
N LEU A 60 -1.66 -11.14 -1.42
CA LEU A 60 -0.91 -10.17 -2.21
C LEU A 60 -1.74 -8.92 -2.52
N VAL A 61 -3.04 -9.08 -2.84
CA VAL A 61 -3.96 -7.95 -3.00
C VAL A 61 -4.04 -7.13 -1.72
N TYR A 62 -4.30 -7.75 -0.57
CA TYR A 62 -4.33 -7.05 0.71
C TYR A 62 -3.01 -6.37 1.05
N LYS A 63 -1.87 -7.01 0.72
CA LYS A 63 -0.55 -6.42 0.90
C LYS A 63 -0.38 -5.17 0.04
N ARG A 64 -0.74 -5.22 -1.25
CA ARG A 64 -0.71 -4.06 -2.15
C ARG A 64 -1.60 -2.94 -1.63
N MET A 65 -2.84 -3.25 -1.24
CA MET A 65 -3.78 -2.27 -0.69
C MET A 65 -3.18 -1.56 0.54
N LYS A 66 -2.65 -2.32 1.50
CA LYS A 66 -2.05 -1.74 2.72
C LYS A 66 -0.81 -0.88 2.45
N GLN A 67 -0.05 -1.20 1.40
CA GLN A 67 1.17 -0.46 1.05
C GLN A 67 0.87 0.80 0.23
N LEU A 68 -0.09 0.74 -0.69
CA LEU A 68 -0.34 1.79 -1.67
C LEU A 68 -1.50 2.71 -1.30
N LEU A 69 -2.45 2.24 -0.50
CA LEU A 69 -3.50 3.09 0.07
C LEU A 69 -3.02 3.69 1.40
N PRO A 70 -3.25 5.00 1.64
CA PRO A 70 -2.86 5.65 2.88
C PRO A 70 -3.84 5.34 4.04
N LEU A 71 -4.21 4.08 4.22
CA LEU A 71 -5.19 3.62 5.23
C LEU A 71 -4.77 3.96 6.67
N ALA A 72 -3.46 4.05 6.93
CA ALA A 72 -2.93 4.41 8.24
C ALA A 72 -3.15 5.89 8.64
N HIS A 73 -3.62 6.75 7.73
CA HIS A 73 -3.70 8.20 7.93
C HIS A 73 -5.12 8.73 8.11
N LEU A 74 -6.09 7.87 8.46
CA LEU A 74 -7.46 8.29 8.74
C LEU A 74 -7.51 9.09 10.05
N ARG A 75 -7.46 10.43 9.96
CA ARG A 75 -7.43 11.36 11.11
C ARG A 75 -8.82 11.87 11.52
N SER A 76 -9.81 10.99 11.61
CA SER A 76 -11.17 11.35 12.05
C SER A 76 -11.56 10.59 13.31
N ALA A 77 -12.17 11.29 14.27
CA ALA A 77 -12.80 10.69 15.44
C ALA A 77 -14.25 10.23 15.17
N HIS A 78 -14.86 10.73 14.08
CA HIS A 78 -16.25 10.39 13.70
C HIS A 78 -16.27 9.12 12.84
N VAL A 79 -17.08 8.15 13.24
CA VAL A 79 -17.22 6.84 12.59
C VAL A 79 -17.74 7.00 11.16
N GLU A 80 -18.68 7.92 10.93
CA GLU A 80 -19.29 8.17 9.63
C GLU A 80 -18.26 8.65 8.62
N SER A 81 -17.38 9.58 9.03
CA SER A 81 -16.31 10.07 8.16
C SER A 81 -15.27 8.99 7.88
N VAL A 82 -14.96 8.12 8.84
CA VAL A 82 -14.06 6.97 8.64
C VAL A 82 -14.68 5.99 7.65
N GLN A 83 -15.95 5.62 7.83
CA GLN A 83 -16.67 4.73 6.92
C GLN A 83 -16.75 5.30 5.50
N ALA A 84 -17.11 6.59 5.35
CA ALA A 84 -17.15 7.25 4.06
C ALA A 84 -15.77 7.24 3.38
N THR A 85 -14.69 7.49 4.14
CA THR A 85 -13.33 7.48 3.59
C THR A 85 -12.91 6.08 3.16
N ILE A 86 -13.21 5.04 3.95
CA ILE A 86 -12.91 3.65 3.58
C ILE A 86 -13.69 3.26 2.30
N ARG A 87 -14.98 3.59 2.23
CA ARG A 87 -15.79 3.34 1.02
C ARG A 87 -15.20 4.03 -0.20
N LEU A 88 -14.80 5.30 -0.08
CA LEU A 88 -14.14 6.02 -1.16
C LEU A 88 -12.82 5.36 -1.58
N MET A 89 -12.02 4.88 -0.64
CA MET A 89 -10.79 4.14 -0.93
C MET A 89 -11.05 2.81 -1.64
N LEU A 90 -12.14 2.11 -1.30
CA LEU A 90 -12.54 0.89 -2.00
C LEU A 90 -13.01 1.18 -3.42
N ILE A 91 -13.77 2.27 -3.64
CA ILE A 91 -14.16 2.72 -4.98
C ILE A 91 -12.90 3.07 -5.79
N ALA A 92 -11.98 3.84 -5.22
CA ALA A 92 -10.71 4.16 -5.87
C ALA A 92 -9.89 2.89 -6.21
N TRP A 93 -9.94 1.86 -5.36
CA TRP A 93 -9.29 0.58 -5.60
C TRP A 93 -9.93 -0.19 -6.76
N VAL A 94 -11.26 -0.17 -6.89
CA VAL A 94 -11.97 -0.81 -8.00
C VAL A 94 -11.63 -0.11 -9.31
N LEU A 95 -11.72 1.23 -9.34
CA LEU A 95 -11.40 2.03 -10.53
C LEU A 95 -9.96 1.80 -11.00
N GLN A 96 -9.00 1.78 -10.08
CA GLN A 96 -7.61 1.52 -10.48
C GLN A 96 -7.37 0.07 -10.93
N GLU A 97 -8.07 -0.94 -10.38
CA GLU A 97 -7.93 -2.33 -10.87
C GLU A 97 -8.50 -2.46 -12.28
N GLU A 98 -9.58 -1.75 -12.60
CA GLU A 98 -10.15 -1.69 -13.96
C GLU A 98 -9.13 -1.10 -14.95
N GLU A 99 -8.57 0.07 -14.64
CA GLU A 99 -7.51 0.71 -15.44
C GLU A 99 -6.27 -0.19 -15.57
N ALA A 100 -5.82 -0.80 -14.47
CA ALA A 100 -4.70 -1.72 -14.48
C ALA A 100 -4.96 -2.94 -15.39
N SER A 101 -6.20 -3.46 -15.42
CA SER A 101 -6.57 -4.56 -16.31
C SER A 101 -6.47 -4.15 -17.78
N GLN A 102 -6.97 -2.97 -18.13
CA GLN A 102 -6.91 -2.42 -19.49
C GLN A 102 -5.47 -2.19 -19.95
N ILE A 103 -4.66 -1.53 -19.11
CA ILE A 103 -3.24 -1.28 -19.41
C ILE A 103 -2.49 -2.61 -19.55
N ARG A 104 -2.78 -3.60 -18.70
CA ARG A 104 -2.15 -4.93 -18.80
C ARG A 104 -2.47 -5.59 -20.14
N ALA A 105 -3.73 -5.55 -20.59
CA ALA A 105 -4.13 -6.11 -21.87
C ALA A 105 -3.39 -5.42 -23.04
N GLN A 106 -3.32 -4.08 -23.04
CA GLN A 106 -2.61 -3.31 -24.06
C GLN A 106 -1.10 -3.58 -24.05
N LEU A 107 -0.45 -3.58 -22.88
CA LEU A 107 0.97 -3.88 -22.75
C LEU A 107 1.28 -5.31 -23.22
N SER A 108 0.42 -6.28 -22.89
CA SER A 108 0.58 -7.65 -23.38
C SER A 108 0.55 -7.71 -24.92
N GLN A 109 -0.33 -6.95 -25.58
CA GLN A 109 -0.34 -6.85 -27.04
C GLN A 109 0.96 -6.23 -27.59
N VAL A 110 1.41 -5.11 -27.01
CA VAL A 110 2.64 -4.42 -27.44
C VAL A 110 3.87 -5.31 -27.30
N ILE A 111 3.97 -6.06 -26.20
CA ILE A 111 5.06 -7.02 -25.96
C ILE A 111 5.02 -8.13 -27.02
N GLN A 112 3.84 -8.67 -27.33
CA GLN A 112 3.67 -9.71 -28.35
C GLN A 112 4.04 -9.23 -29.76
N THR A 113 3.78 -7.97 -30.11
CA THR A 113 4.08 -7.42 -31.44
C THR A 113 5.52 -6.96 -31.62
N SER A 114 6.26 -6.73 -30.52
CA SER A 114 7.60 -6.11 -30.56
C SER A 114 8.76 -7.11 -30.44
N GLY A 115 8.49 -8.36 -30.05
CA GLY A 115 9.52 -9.38 -29.82
C GLY A 115 9.75 -10.30 -31.01
N THR A 116 10.99 -10.79 -31.15
CA THR A 116 11.24 -12.00 -31.95
C THR A 116 10.55 -13.22 -31.28
N PRO A 117 10.20 -14.30 -32.02
CA PRO A 117 9.55 -15.49 -31.45
C PRO A 117 10.32 -16.11 -30.27
N ALA A 118 11.64 -15.89 -30.19
CA ALA A 118 12.50 -16.33 -29.10
C ALA A 118 12.33 -15.48 -27.81
N GLU A 119 12.17 -14.16 -27.94
CA GLU A 119 11.96 -13.24 -26.81
C GLU A 119 10.54 -13.32 -26.26
N ALA A 120 9.56 -13.65 -27.10
CA ALA A 120 8.18 -13.89 -26.67
C ALA A 120 8.05 -15.10 -25.71
N MET A 121 9.03 -16.01 -25.71
CA MET A 121 9.06 -17.20 -24.87
C MET A 121 9.58 -16.92 -23.46
N GLU A 122 10.36 -15.84 -23.26
CA GLU A 122 10.60 -15.26 -21.94
C GLU A 122 9.37 -14.44 -21.55
N ALA A 123 8.44 -15.05 -20.82
CA ALA A 123 7.20 -14.41 -20.39
C ALA A 123 7.48 -13.10 -19.63
N ALA A 124 7.38 -11.96 -20.31
CA ALA A 124 7.54 -10.65 -19.71
C ALA A 124 6.45 -10.47 -18.63
N VAL A 125 6.87 -10.47 -17.36
CA VAL A 125 5.94 -10.37 -16.23
C VAL A 125 5.61 -8.91 -15.96
N ILE A 126 4.37 -8.49 -16.24
CA ILE A 126 3.88 -7.15 -15.89
C ILE A 126 3.69 -7.06 -14.38
N SER A 127 4.53 -6.24 -13.72
CA SER A 127 4.51 -6.04 -12.27
C SER A 127 3.21 -5.43 -11.78
N SER A 128 2.45 -6.20 -11.01
CA SER A 128 1.20 -5.75 -10.37
C SER A 128 1.41 -4.64 -9.33
N TRP A 129 2.62 -4.44 -8.81
CA TRP A 129 2.92 -3.35 -7.88
C TRP A 129 3.14 -2.02 -8.61
N LEU A 130 3.98 -2.04 -9.65
CA LEU A 130 4.28 -0.84 -10.42
C LEU A 130 3.02 -0.32 -11.12
N LEU A 131 2.25 -1.24 -11.70
CA LEU A 131 1.02 -0.89 -12.41
C LEU A 131 -0.03 -0.26 -11.47
N THR A 132 -0.33 -0.90 -10.34
CA THR A 132 -1.24 -0.34 -9.33
C THR A 132 -0.73 1.01 -8.81
N GLY A 133 0.58 1.15 -8.58
CA GLY A 133 1.18 2.42 -8.15
C GLY A 133 0.96 3.54 -9.18
N LEU A 134 1.17 3.24 -10.46
CA LEU A 134 0.92 4.16 -11.57
C LEU A 134 -0.57 4.55 -11.65
N CYS A 135 -1.48 3.57 -11.67
CA CYS A 135 -2.93 3.82 -11.76
C CYS A 135 -3.44 4.66 -10.58
N LEU A 136 -2.98 4.37 -9.35
CA LEU A 136 -3.35 5.17 -8.16
C LEU A 136 -2.80 6.59 -8.19
N GLU A 137 -1.59 6.81 -8.72
CA GLU A 137 -1.03 8.15 -8.90
C GLU A 137 -1.82 8.93 -9.96
N THR A 138 -2.16 8.30 -11.08
CA THR A 138 -3.01 8.89 -12.13
C THR A 138 -4.36 9.31 -11.55
N LEU A 139 -5.03 8.41 -10.81
CA LEU A 139 -6.32 8.71 -10.16
C LEU A 139 -6.19 9.86 -9.15
N ARG A 140 -5.11 9.88 -8.35
CA ARG A 140 -4.84 10.96 -7.40
C ARG A 140 -4.71 12.31 -8.12
N GLN A 141 -4.01 12.34 -9.25
CA GLN A 141 -3.84 13.55 -10.05
C GLN A 141 -5.16 14.01 -10.69
N GLN A 142 -6.01 13.10 -11.15
CA GLN A 142 -7.33 13.43 -11.68
C GLN A 142 -8.26 14.05 -10.61
N VAL A 143 -8.21 13.53 -9.38
CA VAL A 143 -9.05 14.03 -8.27
C VAL A 143 -8.51 15.34 -7.68
N GLN A 144 -7.20 15.44 -7.46
CA GLN A 144 -6.59 16.62 -6.83
C GLN A 144 -6.26 17.74 -7.83
N GLY A 145 -6.18 17.38 -9.12
CA GLY A 145 -5.61 18.21 -10.17
C GLY A 145 -4.08 18.32 -10.08
N GLY A 146 -3.48 18.99 -11.07
CA GLY A 146 -2.05 19.26 -11.07
C GLY A 146 -1.63 20.24 -9.96
N TRP A 147 -0.61 19.86 -9.19
CA TRP A 147 0.10 20.72 -8.24
C TRP A 147 1.27 21.43 -8.95
N THR A 148 0.99 22.54 -9.62
CA THR A 148 2.06 23.38 -10.19
C THR A 148 2.70 24.25 -9.10
N ARG A 149 3.97 24.66 -9.31
CA ARG A 149 4.63 25.62 -8.41
C ARG A 149 3.83 26.91 -8.24
N ALA A 150 3.17 27.35 -9.32
CA ALA A 150 2.29 28.52 -9.31
C ALA A 150 1.05 28.28 -8.43
N ARG A 151 0.37 27.14 -8.58
CA ARG A 151 -0.79 26.78 -7.75
C ARG A 151 -0.42 26.65 -6.26
N LEU A 152 0.74 26.07 -5.96
CA LEU A 152 1.27 26.00 -4.60
C LEU A 152 1.40 27.38 -3.97
N ARG A 153 2.08 28.31 -4.65
CA ARG A 153 2.27 29.68 -4.18
C ARG A 153 0.93 30.40 -3.97
N ALA A 154 0.00 30.26 -4.92
CA ALA A 154 -1.35 30.83 -4.80
C ALA A 154 -2.15 30.25 -3.61
N CYS A 155 -1.91 28.99 -3.25
CA CYS A 155 -2.61 28.31 -2.16
C CYS A 155 -1.93 28.44 -0.79
N LEU A 156 -0.73 29.05 -0.68
CA LEU A 156 0.00 29.19 0.58
C LEU A 156 -0.82 29.78 1.73
N PRO A 157 -1.66 30.82 1.54
CA PRO A 157 -2.49 31.36 2.62
C PRO A 157 -3.45 30.31 3.20
N LYS A 158 -4.04 29.46 2.35
CA LYS A 158 -4.95 28.36 2.75
C LYS A 158 -4.20 27.21 3.43
N LEU A 159 -2.94 27.00 3.07
CA LEU A 159 -2.08 25.96 3.64
C LEU A 159 -1.47 26.34 4.99
N ARG A 160 -1.57 27.60 5.43
CA ARG A 160 -0.97 28.08 6.68
C ARG A 160 -1.26 27.17 7.87
N ARG A 161 -2.51 26.70 8.03
CA ARG A 161 -2.90 25.83 9.15
C ARG A 161 -2.18 24.48 9.19
N TYR A 162 -1.68 24.03 8.05
CA TYR A 162 -1.03 22.73 7.90
C TYR A 162 0.49 22.86 7.93
N LEU A 163 1.03 23.92 7.33
CA LEU A 163 2.48 24.15 7.23
C LEU A 163 3.06 24.88 8.44
N VAL A 164 2.27 25.71 9.12
CA VAL A 164 2.70 26.45 10.30
C VAL A 164 2.32 25.67 11.54
N SER A 165 3.35 25.13 12.22
CA SER A 165 3.17 24.48 13.51
C SER A 165 2.70 25.48 14.56
N ARG A 166 1.85 25.02 15.49
CA ARG A 166 1.47 25.82 16.66
C ARG A 166 2.70 26.08 17.54
N PRO A 167 2.73 27.20 18.30
CA PRO A 167 3.77 27.45 19.28
C PRO A 167 3.89 26.27 20.25
N ARG A 168 5.11 25.75 20.43
CA ARG A 168 5.40 24.66 21.37
C ARG A 168 6.34 25.16 22.47
N LYS A 169 6.22 24.57 23.67
CA LYS A 169 7.12 24.87 24.81
C LYS A 169 8.59 24.67 24.46
N ARG A 170 8.91 23.64 23.66
CA ARG A 170 10.24 23.44 23.08
C ARG A 170 10.30 24.13 21.72
N VAL A 171 11.14 25.15 21.61
CA VAL A 171 11.36 25.90 20.36
C VAL A 171 12.06 24.98 19.34
N HIS A 172 11.64 25.07 18.07
CA HIS A 172 12.26 24.31 17.00
C HIS A 172 13.67 24.88 16.71
N GLN A 173 14.69 24.03 16.70
CA GLN A 173 16.09 24.46 16.53
C GLN A 173 16.28 25.29 15.26
N GLU A 174 15.64 24.90 14.15
CA GLU A 174 15.70 25.64 12.90
C GLU A 174 15.19 27.08 13.04
N SER A 175 14.12 27.29 13.83
CA SER A 175 13.59 28.63 14.08
C SER A 175 14.57 29.47 14.87
N THR A 176 15.24 28.88 15.87
CA THR A 176 16.28 29.55 16.65
C THR A 176 17.48 29.93 15.78
N ILE A 177 17.97 29.01 14.94
CA ILE A 177 19.09 29.27 14.02
C ILE A 177 18.72 30.36 13.00
N ARG A 178 17.54 30.28 12.39
CA ARG A 178 17.06 31.29 11.43
C ARG A 178 16.93 32.68 12.06
N ALA A 179 16.48 32.76 13.32
CA ALA A 179 16.40 34.03 14.04
C ALA A 179 17.79 34.61 14.35
N TRP A 180 18.77 33.77 14.70
CA TRP A 180 20.16 34.19 14.91
C TRP A 180 20.84 34.67 13.62
N LEU A 181 20.59 34.00 12.49
CA LEU A 181 21.10 34.39 11.17
C LEU A 181 20.39 35.62 10.57
N ALA A 182 19.23 36.00 11.09
CA ALA A 182 18.52 37.18 10.60
C ALA A 182 19.28 38.45 11.01
N PRO A 183 19.55 39.38 10.08
CA PRO A 183 20.21 40.62 10.42
C PRO A 183 19.38 41.39 11.46
N PRO A 184 20.01 42.07 12.44
CA PRO A 184 19.28 42.84 13.44
C PRO A 184 18.39 43.86 12.71
N SER A 185 17.09 43.80 12.95
CA SER A 185 16.14 44.76 12.38
C SER A 185 16.59 46.16 12.78
N ARG A 186 16.97 47.01 11.81
CA ARG A 186 17.13 48.46 12.01
C ARG A 186 15.76 49.06 12.36
N LYS A 187 15.28 48.85 13.58
CA LYS A 187 14.22 49.67 14.17
C LYS A 187 14.88 50.93 14.73
N GLY A 188 14.36 52.07 14.31
CA GLY A 188 15.03 53.36 14.28
C GLY A 188 15.56 53.85 15.63
N ARG A 189 16.78 54.39 15.60
CA ARG A 189 17.17 55.47 16.50
C ARG A 189 16.38 56.72 16.07
N THR A 190 15.22 56.95 16.66
CA THR A 190 14.68 58.31 16.75
C THR A 190 15.66 59.10 17.61
N HIS A 191 16.50 59.92 16.97
CA HIS A 191 17.24 60.96 17.67
C HIS A 191 16.23 61.97 18.21
N ALA A 192 15.94 61.88 19.51
CA ALA A 192 15.46 63.02 20.26
C ALA A 192 16.65 64.00 20.38
N HIS A 193 16.72 64.97 19.47
CA HIS A 193 17.49 66.18 19.72
C HIS A 193 16.59 67.13 20.51
N ALA A 194 16.89 67.24 21.80
CA ALA A 194 16.60 68.43 22.57
C ALA A 194 17.52 69.54 22.07
N CYS A 195 16.91 70.64 21.60
CA CYS A 195 17.35 72.03 21.76
C CYS A 195 16.13 72.89 21.40
#